data_AF-A0A1V4VK09-F1
#
_entry.id   AF-A0A1V4VK09-F1
#
_cell.length_a   1.000
_cell.length_b   1.000
_cell.length_c   1.000
_cell.angle_alpha   90.00
_cell.angle_beta   90.00
_cell.angle_gamma   90.00
#
_symmetry.space_group_name_H-M   'P 1'
#
loop_
_entity.id
_entity.type
_entity.pdbx_description
1 polymer ?
#
loop_
_entity_poly.entity_id
_entity_poly.type
_entity_poly.pdbx_seq_one_letter_code
_entity_poly.pdbx_strand_id
1 'polypeptide(L)'
;MPKPNAEINPRLISAVTGQGLTTIKDMPTYDMLPGKYAKKVAARKKRIFSMYGPNKHNLICGHCGRKAKYDLGLVMFNSRRWLEHDEQRQKSKKQTEKDLMDYIQSTAYFRCKHCNGAGKWENASPMLFLGIMAELMMGGKLDGSKYATGESRLFDGSRPRWISDGEERFLDKLQEEGGYDAYLWNRLGNLYYKGSRPELAVVAFEHSLRLDPAQIESHFSLGNILVEIGEDESAAYHFRMMLVYARLYQKMESLQMRDMLTAGLQCLFEIHQCSKGAIPFIPYGEELAELDGLGEQQADHIPENFLSFIDLQIYPDCPESFWPIAEMYMGNRRMEIPAHDRTLDKYLPGNRMTETGKKEDVDTMKQDSIFSQRKGSAMLSLGTKQCPIVVKVNSEEKGRKIAQICDRFGVHYIMGFELTEDLSDLKQVLKEKLAPANPYDLCPCGSGTKYKFCCAKKIKNLDIDRFIADYTGREVL
;
A
#
# COMPACT_ATOMS: atom_id res chain seq x y z
N MET A 1 10.41 31.94 8.32
CA MET A 1 9.87 33.07 7.52
C MET A 1 9.10 32.49 6.34
N PRO A 2 7.84 32.90 6.08
CA PRO A 2 7.10 32.44 4.92
C PRO A 2 7.85 32.85 3.65
N LYS A 3 8.08 31.90 2.74
CA LYS A 3 8.74 32.18 1.46
C LYS A 3 7.81 33.10 0.64
N PRO A 4 8.30 34.21 0.08
CA PRO A 4 7.48 35.20 -0.63
C PRO A 4 6.88 34.70 -1.97
N ASN A 5 7.00 33.40 -2.28
CA ASN A 5 6.34 32.74 -3.40
C ASN A 5 6.02 31.30 -3.01
N ALA A 6 4.81 31.06 -2.50
CA ALA A 6 4.33 29.69 -2.31
C ALA A 6 3.78 29.09 -3.61
N GLU A 7 3.64 29.90 -4.68
CA GLU A 7 3.14 29.48 -6.00
C GLU A 7 1.82 28.70 -5.83
N ILE A 8 0.82 29.31 -5.19
CA ILE A 8 -0.46 28.67 -4.86
C ILE A 8 -1.55 29.37 -5.66
N ASN A 9 -2.38 28.62 -6.37
CA ASN A 9 -3.53 29.21 -7.07
C ASN A 9 -4.58 29.71 -6.06
N PRO A 10 -4.95 31.01 -6.03
CA PRO A 10 -6.01 31.50 -5.14
C PRO A 10 -7.37 30.85 -5.42
N ARG A 11 -7.62 30.37 -6.64
CA ARG A 11 -8.84 29.63 -7.00
C ARG A 11 -8.96 28.31 -6.24
N LEU A 12 -7.85 27.64 -5.93
CA LEU A 12 -7.88 26.44 -5.10
C LEU A 12 -8.43 26.76 -3.71
N ILE A 13 -7.93 27.82 -3.07
CA ILE A 13 -8.38 28.24 -1.73
C ILE A 13 -9.85 28.64 -1.79
N SER A 14 -10.25 29.40 -2.82
CA SER A 14 -11.65 29.80 -3.04
C SER A 14 -12.56 28.58 -3.16
N ALA A 15 -12.23 27.62 -4.02
CA ALA A 15 -13.01 26.41 -4.23
C ALA A 15 -13.15 25.56 -2.96
N VAL A 16 -12.09 25.46 -2.15
CA VAL A 16 -12.08 24.62 -0.94
C VAL A 16 -12.76 25.28 0.26
N THR A 17 -12.79 26.62 0.33
CA THR A 17 -13.30 27.39 1.47
C THR A 17 -14.63 28.10 1.20
N GLY A 18 -15.05 28.21 -0.06
CA GLY A 18 -16.20 29.02 -0.48
C GLY A 18 -15.97 30.53 -0.42
N GLN A 19 -14.76 31.00 -0.06
CA GLN A 19 -14.43 32.42 -0.01
C GLN A 19 -14.35 33.01 -1.42
N GLY A 20 -14.89 34.21 -1.62
CA GLY A 20 -14.78 34.93 -2.89
C GLY A 20 -13.33 35.31 -3.21
N LEU A 21 -12.93 35.21 -4.49
CA LEU A 21 -11.57 35.48 -4.94
C LEU A 21 -11.02 36.85 -4.53
N THR A 22 -11.89 37.87 -4.44
CA THR A 22 -11.51 39.23 -4.01
C THR A 22 -11.01 39.33 -2.58
N THR A 23 -11.32 38.33 -1.73
CA THR A 23 -10.87 38.27 -0.33
C THR A 23 -9.55 37.51 -0.16
N ILE A 24 -9.12 36.78 -1.18
CA ILE A 24 -7.92 35.96 -1.17
C ILE A 24 -6.81 36.73 -1.87
N LYS A 25 -5.61 36.72 -1.28
CA LYS A 25 -4.44 37.37 -1.89
C LYS A 25 -4.09 36.71 -3.23
N ASP A 26 -3.72 37.52 -4.23
CA ASP A 26 -3.26 37.03 -5.54
C ASP A 26 -2.04 36.11 -5.44
N MET A 27 -1.21 36.28 -4.40
CA MET A 27 -0.09 35.42 -4.04
C MET A 27 -0.31 34.84 -2.64
N PRO A 28 -1.10 33.75 -2.50
CA PRO A 28 -1.31 33.10 -1.22
C PRO A 28 -0.02 32.51 -0.66
N THR A 29 0.00 32.33 0.66
CA THR A 29 1.08 31.64 1.38
C THR A 29 0.58 30.31 1.94
N TYR A 30 1.49 29.44 2.38
CA TYR A 30 1.13 28.15 3.00
C TYR A 30 0.22 28.29 4.22
N ASP A 31 0.26 29.44 4.91
CA ASP A 31 -0.60 29.68 6.08
C ASP A 31 -2.08 29.82 5.73
N MET A 32 -2.37 30.13 4.45
CA MET A 32 -3.72 30.29 3.91
C MET A 32 -4.29 28.99 3.34
N LEU A 33 -3.50 27.90 3.27
CA LEU A 33 -4.02 26.61 2.84
C LEU A 33 -4.92 26.03 3.95
N PRO A 34 -6.15 25.61 3.61
CA PRO A 34 -7.06 24.96 4.55
C PRO A 34 -6.62 23.51 4.80
N GLY A 35 -7.30 22.84 5.73
CA GLY A 35 -7.05 21.43 6.06
C GLY A 35 -6.09 21.23 7.24
N LYS A 36 -6.05 19.99 7.73
CA LYS A 36 -5.27 19.54 8.88
C LYS A 36 -3.81 19.31 8.51
N TYR A 37 -3.53 18.85 7.29
CA TYR A 37 -2.19 18.35 6.93
C TYR A 37 -1.34 19.33 6.12
N ALA A 38 -1.94 20.28 5.42
CA ALA A 38 -1.25 21.19 4.50
C ALA A 38 0.00 21.85 5.12
N LYS A 39 -0.12 22.40 6.33
CA LYS A 39 1.00 23.06 7.04
C LYS A 39 2.10 22.09 7.46
N LYS A 40 1.72 20.91 7.98
CA LYS A 40 2.68 19.86 8.39
C LYS A 40 3.48 19.36 7.19
N VAL A 41 2.79 19.10 6.08
CA VAL A 41 3.38 18.65 4.82
C VAL A 41 4.28 19.72 4.23
N ALA A 42 3.84 21.00 4.19
CA ALA A 42 4.67 22.10 3.69
C ALA A 42 5.97 22.26 4.49
N ALA A 43 5.92 22.08 5.83
CA ALA A 43 7.10 22.17 6.69
C ALA A 43 8.11 21.04 6.47
N ARG A 44 7.64 19.83 6.14
CA ARG A 44 8.46 18.61 5.96
C ARG A 44 8.62 18.17 4.52
N LYS A 45 8.24 19.01 3.55
CA LYS A 45 8.24 18.72 2.11
C LYS A 45 9.53 18.08 1.56
N LYS A 46 10.69 18.38 2.16
CA LYS A 46 11.98 17.81 1.74
C LYS A 46 12.13 16.31 2.04
N ARG A 47 11.33 15.75 2.97
CA ARG A 47 11.31 14.32 3.28
C ARG A 47 10.54 13.51 2.25
N ILE A 48 9.62 14.17 1.54
CA ILE A 48 8.75 13.54 0.56
C ILE A 48 9.56 13.22 -0.69
N PHE A 49 9.48 11.98 -1.13
CA PHE A 49 10.16 11.50 -2.31
C PHE A 49 9.65 12.24 -3.55
N SER A 50 10.59 12.73 -4.36
CA SER A 50 10.26 13.27 -5.67
C SER A 50 10.77 12.30 -6.73
N MET A 51 9.85 11.85 -7.58
CA MET A 51 10.13 10.88 -8.64
C MET A 51 11.24 11.36 -9.58
N TYR A 52 11.38 12.67 -9.77
CA TYR A 52 12.38 13.28 -10.64
C TYR A 52 13.19 14.32 -9.88
N GLY A 53 14.51 14.25 -10.02
CA GLY A 53 15.40 15.30 -9.51
C GLY A 53 15.12 16.66 -10.17
N PRO A 54 15.55 17.77 -9.54
CA PRO A 54 15.22 19.10 -10.01
C PRO A 54 15.75 19.38 -11.42
N ASN A 55 14.89 19.84 -12.32
CA ASN A 55 15.20 20.19 -13.70
C ASN A 55 14.94 21.68 -13.94
N LYS A 56 15.92 22.51 -13.57
CA LYS A 56 15.72 23.95 -13.45
C LYS A 56 16.07 24.71 -14.72
N HIS A 57 15.08 25.42 -15.27
CA HIS A 57 15.21 26.23 -16.48
C HIS A 57 14.77 27.67 -16.26
N ASN A 58 15.38 28.59 -16.99
CA ASN A 58 14.90 29.98 -17.04
C ASN A 58 13.75 30.09 -18.02
N LEU A 59 12.61 30.59 -17.56
CA LEU A 59 11.43 30.89 -18.38
C LEU A 59 11.05 32.35 -18.21
N ILE A 60 10.42 32.93 -19.22
CA ILE A 60 9.80 34.25 -19.18
C ILE A 60 8.30 34.03 -19.02
N CYS A 61 7.70 34.71 -18.04
CA CYS A 61 6.25 34.67 -17.85
C CYS A 61 5.56 35.56 -18.89
N GLY A 62 4.69 34.98 -19.70
CA GLY A 62 3.92 35.71 -20.72
C GLY A 62 2.84 36.65 -20.16
N HIS A 63 2.59 36.64 -18.84
CA HIS A 63 1.64 37.56 -18.19
C HIS A 63 2.31 38.85 -17.69
N CYS A 64 3.52 38.76 -17.13
CA CYS A 64 4.22 39.91 -16.53
C CYS A 64 5.57 40.24 -17.18
N GLY A 65 6.01 39.46 -18.17
CA GLY A 65 7.29 39.62 -18.87
C GLY A 65 8.54 39.31 -18.04
N ARG A 66 8.40 38.90 -16.77
CA ARG A 66 9.56 38.68 -15.90
C ARG A 66 10.17 37.29 -16.10
N LYS A 67 11.50 37.27 -16.15
CA LYS A 67 12.33 36.06 -16.24
C LYS A 67 12.65 35.52 -14.85
N ALA A 68 12.44 34.23 -14.63
CA ALA A 68 12.89 33.54 -13.43
C ALA A 68 13.23 32.07 -13.71
N LYS A 69 13.85 31.41 -12.73
CA LYS A 69 14.22 30.00 -12.80
C LYS A 69 13.13 29.12 -12.19
N TYR A 70 12.62 28.15 -12.95
CA TYR A 70 11.55 27.23 -12.56
C TYR A 70 12.01 25.78 -12.69
N ASP A 71 11.44 24.91 -11.87
CA ASP A 71 11.67 23.48 -11.96
C ASP A 71 10.59 22.87 -12.86
N LEU A 72 11.01 22.16 -13.91
CA LEU A 72 10.10 21.49 -14.85
C LEU A 72 9.91 20.01 -14.52
N GLY A 73 10.70 19.44 -13.59
CA GLY A 73 10.75 18.00 -13.37
C GLY A 73 11.12 17.24 -14.64
N LEU A 74 10.48 16.11 -14.90
CA LEU A 74 10.58 15.43 -16.19
C LEU A 74 9.98 16.30 -17.30
N VAL A 75 10.76 16.58 -18.34
CA VAL A 75 10.32 17.20 -19.58
C VAL A 75 10.08 16.11 -20.61
N MET A 76 8.82 15.93 -21.00
CA MET A 76 8.43 14.96 -22.03
C MET A 76 8.32 15.65 -23.37
N PHE A 77 8.87 15.04 -24.41
CA PHE A 77 8.80 15.54 -25.78
C PHE A 77 7.99 14.60 -26.67
N ASN A 78 6.96 15.14 -27.32
CA ASN A 78 6.14 14.38 -28.25
C ASN A 78 6.80 14.34 -29.64
N SER A 79 7.76 13.42 -29.78
CA SER A 79 8.52 13.21 -31.02
C SER A 79 7.63 12.83 -32.20
N ARG A 80 6.59 12.05 -31.97
CA ARG A 80 5.64 11.65 -33.01
C ARG A 80 4.91 12.85 -33.61
N ARG A 81 4.29 13.68 -32.76
CA ARG A 81 3.56 14.87 -33.21
C ARG A 81 4.52 15.88 -33.87
N TRP A 82 5.75 15.98 -33.39
CA TRP A 82 6.79 16.79 -34.02
C TRP A 82 7.06 16.34 -35.46
N LEU A 83 7.29 15.05 -35.69
CA LEU A 83 7.58 14.50 -37.02
C LEU A 83 6.37 14.64 -37.97
N GLU A 84 5.15 14.35 -37.48
CA GLU A 84 3.91 14.49 -38.25
C GLU A 84 3.70 15.93 -38.75
N HIS A 85 4.04 16.94 -37.95
CA HIS A 85 3.96 18.34 -38.36
C HIS A 85 4.94 18.69 -39.49
N ASP A 86 6.12 18.09 -39.53
CA ASP A 86 7.10 18.33 -40.59
C ASP A 86 6.63 17.75 -41.93
N GLU A 87 6.03 16.56 -41.93
CA GLU A 87 5.43 15.98 -43.14
C GLU A 87 4.28 16.85 -43.68
N GLN A 88 3.43 17.38 -42.81
CA GLN A 88 2.33 18.26 -43.21
C GLN A 88 2.82 19.61 -43.72
N ARG A 89 3.90 20.16 -43.16
CA ARG A 89 4.52 21.41 -43.62
C ARG A 89 5.10 21.26 -45.02
N GLN A 90 5.79 20.13 -45.29
CA GLN A 90 6.31 19.81 -46.62
C GLN A 90 5.19 19.69 -47.67
N LYS A 91 4.03 19.13 -47.29
CA LYS A 91 2.86 19.00 -48.16
C LYS A 91 2.12 20.32 -48.41
N SER A 92 2.05 21.23 -47.43
CA SER A 92 1.17 22.42 -47.47
C SER A 92 1.83 23.72 -47.94
N LYS A 93 3.17 23.76 -48.16
CA LYS A 93 3.95 24.97 -48.50
C LYS A 93 3.75 26.17 -47.54
N LYS A 94 3.10 26.00 -46.39
CA LYS A 94 2.92 27.05 -45.38
C LYS A 94 4.16 27.12 -44.48
N GLN A 95 4.76 28.31 -44.39
CA GLN A 95 5.81 28.62 -43.42
C GLN A 95 5.19 29.08 -42.09
N THR A 96 4.52 28.18 -41.38
CA THR A 96 4.32 28.38 -39.94
C THR A 96 5.62 28.02 -39.22
N GLU A 97 6.12 28.95 -38.42
CA GLU A 97 7.28 28.71 -37.56
C GLU A 97 6.91 27.67 -36.49
N LYS A 98 7.81 26.71 -36.26
CA LYS A 98 7.58 25.57 -35.38
C LYS A 98 8.25 25.86 -34.04
N ASP A 99 7.47 26.17 -33.01
CA ASP A 99 8.01 26.35 -31.66
C ASP A 99 8.17 24.98 -30.98
N LEU A 100 9.36 24.70 -30.46
CA LEU A 100 9.64 23.50 -29.67
C LEU A 100 8.73 23.40 -28.45
N MET A 101 8.38 24.55 -27.86
CA MET A 101 7.56 24.62 -26.65
C MET A 101 6.15 24.03 -26.86
N ASP A 102 5.69 23.90 -28.10
CA ASP A 102 4.37 23.33 -28.41
C ASP A 102 4.29 21.81 -28.31
N TYR A 103 5.45 21.15 -28.23
CA TYR A 103 5.58 19.70 -28.26
C TYR A 103 6.16 19.13 -26.97
N ILE A 104 6.38 19.99 -25.97
CA ILE A 104 6.85 19.57 -24.66
C ILE A 104 5.71 19.50 -23.65
N GLN A 105 5.88 18.68 -22.62
CA GLN A 105 5.08 18.68 -21.40
C GLN A 105 6.02 18.60 -20.20
N SER A 106 5.61 19.16 -19.07
CA SER A 106 6.39 19.09 -17.83
C SER A 106 5.60 18.42 -16.71
N THR A 107 6.28 17.66 -15.86
CA THR A 107 5.66 16.97 -14.72
C THR A 107 5.69 17.77 -13.42
N ALA A 108 6.51 18.80 -13.30
CA ALA A 108 6.51 19.66 -12.11
C ALA A 108 5.44 20.75 -12.19
N TYR A 109 4.84 21.07 -11.04
CA TYR A 109 3.96 22.21 -10.90
C TYR A 109 4.75 23.46 -10.55
N PHE A 110 4.44 24.56 -11.23
CA PHE A 110 4.96 25.89 -10.94
C PHE A 110 3.99 26.97 -11.40
N ARG A 111 4.08 28.15 -10.78
CA ARG A 111 3.38 29.37 -11.19
C ARG A 111 4.37 30.53 -11.17
N CYS A 112 4.05 31.63 -11.85
CA CYS A 112 4.97 32.78 -11.91
C CYS A 112 5.34 33.29 -10.52
N LYS A 113 6.64 33.38 -10.26
CA LYS A 113 7.23 33.93 -9.02
C LYS A 113 7.00 35.45 -8.83
N HIS A 114 6.21 36.09 -9.68
CA HIS A 114 6.02 37.54 -9.63
C HIS A 114 4.55 37.94 -9.72
N CYS A 115 3.78 37.28 -10.58
CA CYS A 115 2.35 37.55 -10.72
C CYS A 115 1.47 36.33 -10.42
N ASN A 116 2.06 35.17 -10.07
CA ASN A 116 1.35 33.90 -9.83
C ASN A 116 0.52 33.38 -11.02
N GLY A 117 0.71 33.94 -12.22
CA GLY A 117 0.09 33.46 -13.45
C GLY A 117 0.65 32.11 -13.93
N ALA A 118 -0.16 31.38 -14.68
CA ALA A 118 0.13 30.06 -15.24
C ALA A 118 -0.14 30.00 -16.76
N GLY A 119 0.34 28.95 -17.43
CA GLY A 119 -0.02 28.63 -18.82
C GLY A 119 0.67 29.38 -19.95
N LYS A 120 1.16 30.60 -19.72
CA LYS A 120 1.86 31.40 -20.75
C LYS A 120 3.34 31.52 -20.41
N TRP A 121 4.17 30.71 -21.06
CA TRP A 121 5.60 30.62 -20.81
C TRP A 121 6.41 30.63 -22.09
N GLU A 122 7.42 31.50 -22.13
CA GLU A 122 8.41 31.55 -23.19
C GLU A 122 9.73 30.95 -22.72
N ASN A 123 10.41 30.24 -23.62
CA ASN A 123 11.70 29.64 -23.31
C ASN A 123 12.80 30.72 -23.26
N ALA A 124 13.53 30.79 -22.16
CA ALA A 124 14.73 31.62 -22.03
C ALA A 124 15.96 30.79 -21.64
N SER A 125 15.93 29.49 -21.95
CA SER A 125 16.93 28.49 -21.57
C SER A 125 17.39 27.67 -22.78
N PRO A 126 18.60 27.95 -23.32
CA PRO A 126 19.21 27.13 -24.37
C PRO A 126 19.40 25.65 -23.96
N MET A 127 19.59 25.40 -22.66
CA MET A 127 19.76 24.05 -22.12
C MET A 127 18.52 23.16 -22.25
N LEU A 128 17.33 23.76 -22.35
CA LEU A 128 16.09 22.99 -22.52
C LEU A 128 16.08 22.30 -23.89
N PHE A 129 16.44 23.06 -24.92
CA PHE A 129 16.57 22.56 -26.29
C PHE A 129 17.65 21.47 -26.38
N LEU A 130 18.84 21.73 -25.81
CA LEU A 130 19.95 20.79 -25.84
C LEU A 130 19.60 19.47 -25.15
N GLY A 131 18.92 19.52 -24.00
CA GLY A 131 18.48 18.33 -23.28
C GLY A 131 17.50 17.47 -24.06
N ILE A 132 16.52 18.10 -24.71
CA ILE A 132 15.55 17.40 -25.58
C ILE A 132 16.28 16.74 -26.76
N MET A 133 17.16 17.47 -27.45
CA MET A 133 17.90 16.91 -28.59
C MET A 133 18.82 15.75 -28.20
N ALA A 134 19.46 15.82 -27.03
CA ALA A 134 20.27 14.73 -26.51
C ALA A 134 19.41 13.46 -26.27
N GLU A 135 18.22 13.62 -25.70
CA GLU A 135 17.28 12.52 -25.48
C GLU A 135 16.83 11.86 -26.79
N LEU A 136 16.52 12.65 -27.81
CA LEU A 136 16.17 12.15 -29.16
C LEU A 136 17.31 11.37 -29.81
N MET A 137 18.55 11.83 -29.67
CA MET A 137 19.71 11.15 -30.26
C MET A 137 20.07 9.86 -29.52
N MET A 138 19.85 9.82 -28.20
CA MET A 138 20.21 8.68 -27.35
C MET A 138 19.10 7.63 -27.24
N GLY A 139 17.86 7.96 -27.64
CA GLY A 139 16.74 7.03 -27.75
C GLY A 139 16.30 6.41 -26.43
N GLY A 140 16.22 7.19 -25.35
CA GLY A 140 15.75 6.67 -24.05
C GLY A 140 16.77 5.84 -23.27
N LYS A 141 18.02 5.76 -23.72
CA LYS A 141 19.07 4.94 -23.07
C LYS A 141 19.76 5.61 -21.87
N LEU A 142 19.29 6.77 -21.44
CA LEU A 142 19.84 7.52 -20.32
C LEU A 142 19.02 7.23 -19.06
N ASP A 143 19.50 6.30 -18.23
CA ASP A 143 18.92 6.07 -16.90
C ASP A 143 18.97 7.37 -16.07
N GLY A 144 17.82 7.76 -15.52
CA GLY A 144 17.68 9.00 -14.76
C GLY A 144 17.65 10.28 -15.60
N SER A 145 17.40 10.19 -16.92
CA SER A 145 17.21 11.37 -17.77
C SER A 145 16.08 12.26 -17.24
N LYS A 146 16.33 13.57 -17.24
CA LYS A 146 15.30 14.60 -16.95
C LYS A 146 14.42 14.90 -18.16
N TYR A 147 14.65 14.16 -19.23
CA TYR A 147 13.97 14.26 -20.50
C TYR A 147 13.46 12.88 -20.88
N ALA A 148 12.30 12.82 -21.52
CA ALA A 148 11.77 11.57 -22.06
C ALA A 148 11.03 11.85 -23.36
N THR A 149 10.88 10.82 -24.19
CA THR A 149 9.97 10.88 -25.32
C THR A 149 8.61 10.31 -24.92
N GLY A 150 7.54 10.95 -25.35
CA GLY A 150 6.17 10.52 -25.04
C GLY A 150 5.23 11.69 -24.78
N GLU A 151 4.06 11.36 -24.24
CA GLU A 151 3.07 12.33 -23.80
C GLU A 151 2.40 11.88 -22.50
N SER A 152 2.08 12.85 -21.65
CA SER A 152 1.26 12.68 -20.46
C SER A 152 -0.18 13.06 -20.76
N ARG A 153 -1.12 12.28 -20.23
CA ARG A 153 -2.56 12.50 -20.36
C ARG A 153 -3.22 12.48 -18.99
N LEU A 154 -4.18 13.36 -18.77
CA LEU A 154 -5.06 13.29 -17.59
C LEU A 154 -6.11 12.19 -17.78
N PHE A 155 -6.86 11.90 -16.70
CA PHE A 155 -7.90 10.87 -16.69
C PHE A 155 -9.02 11.11 -17.72
N ASP A 156 -9.26 12.36 -18.13
CA ASP A 156 -10.22 12.77 -19.15
C ASP A 156 -9.63 12.75 -20.58
N GLY A 157 -8.40 12.27 -20.74
CA GLY A 157 -7.66 12.23 -22.00
C GLY A 157 -7.04 13.55 -22.43
N SER A 158 -7.23 14.63 -21.66
CA SER A 158 -6.63 15.93 -21.95
C SER A 158 -5.10 15.91 -21.77
N ARG A 159 -4.43 16.84 -22.45
CA ARG A 159 -2.97 16.87 -22.59
C ARG A 159 -2.43 18.23 -22.14
N PRO A 160 -2.51 18.55 -20.84
CA PRO A 160 -1.98 19.82 -20.35
C PRO A 160 -0.48 19.89 -20.64
N ARG A 161 -0.02 21.08 -21.03
CA ARG A 161 1.41 21.33 -21.22
C ARG A 161 2.10 21.41 -19.87
N TRP A 162 1.51 22.21 -18.98
CA TRP A 162 1.98 22.44 -17.63
C TRP A 162 1.00 21.83 -16.63
N ILE A 163 1.49 21.32 -15.50
CA ILE A 163 0.62 20.84 -14.42
C ILE A 163 -0.29 21.96 -13.90
N SER A 164 0.15 23.22 -13.94
CA SER A 164 -0.69 24.38 -13.64
C SER A 164 -1.87 24.55 -14.60
N ASP A 165 -1.74 24.13 -15.87
CA ASP A 165 -2.88 24.16 -16.81
C ASP A 165 -3.89 23.06 -16.49
N GLY A 166 -3.37 21.90 -16.08
CA GLY A 166 -4.19 20.81 -15.55
C GLY A 166 -4.98 21.26 -14.33
N GLU A 167 -4.34 21.97 -13.40
CA GLU A 167 -5.00 22.56 -12.22
C GLU A 167 -6.13 23.51 -12.64
N GLU A 168 -5.89 24.47 -13.54
CA GLU A 168 -6.95 25.39 -13.98
C GLU A 168 -8.13 24.63 -14.59
N ARG A 169 -7.86 23.63 -15.44
CA ARG A 169 -8.90 22.80 -16.04
C ARG A 169 -9.71 22.02 -15.01
N PHE A 170 -9.05 21.44 -14.00
CA PHE A 170 -9.75 20.76 -12.90
C PHE A 170 -10.63 21.72 -12.13
N LEU A 171 -10.13 22.93 -11.82
CA LEU A 171 -10.88 23.94 -11.08
C LEU A 171 -12.06 24.50 -11.89
N ASP A 172 -11.91 24.66 -13.21
CA ASP A 172 -13.00 25.03 -14.12
C ASP A 172 -14.09 23.94 -14.10
N LYS A 173 -13.69 22.68 -14.28
CA LYS A 173 -14.63 21.56 -14.28
C LYS A 173 -15.35 21.39 -12.93
N LEU A 174 -14.61 21.51 -11.83
CA LEU A 174 -15.20 21.52 -10.48
C LEU A 174 -16.22 22.65 -10.33
N GLN A 175 -15.93 23.84 -10.86
CA GLN A 175 -16.87 24.96 -10.82
C GLN A 175 -18.12 24.70 -11.68
N GLU A 176 -17.98 24.10 -12.85
CA GLU A 176 -19.09 23.72 -13.74
C GLU A 176 -20.01 22.65 -13.12
N GLU A 177 -19.43 21.66 -12.43
CA GLU A 177 -20.16 20.55 -11.77
C GLU A 177 -20.63 20.91 -10.34
N GLY A 178 -20.54 22.18 -9.95
CA GLY A 178 -21.02 22.69 -8.65
C GLY A 178 -20.07 22.45 -7.46
N GLY A 179 -18.91 21.86 -7.67
CA GLY A 179 -17.83 21.73 -6.69
C GLY A 179 -17.88 20.49 -5.80
N TYR A 180 -18.88 19.63 -5.99
CA TYR A 180 -19.18 18.50 -5.08
C TYR A 180 -18.68 17.13 -5.56
N ASP A 181 -17.86 17.06 -6.62
CA ASP A 181 -17.30 15.79 -7.12
C ASP A 181 -16.03 15.38 -6.35
N ALA A 182 -16.18 14.50 -5.36
CA ALA A 182 -15.08 13.97 -4.56
C ALA A 182 -14.00 13.25 -5.39
N TYR A 183 -14.40 12.56 -6.46
CA TYR A 183 -13.50 11.85 -7.35
C TYR A 183 -12.65 12.83 -8.15
N LEU A 184 -13.25 13.92 -8.64
CA LEU A 184 -12.52 14.95 -9.35
C LEU A 184 -11.50 15.67 -8.45
N TRP A 185 -11.85 15.91 -7.18
CA TRP A 185 -10.91 16.40 -6.16
C TRP A 185 -9.75 15.44 -5.89
N ASN A 186 -10.01 14.13 -5.83
CA ASN A 186 -8.94 13.13 -5.75
C ASN A 186 -7.98 13.22 -6.95
N ARG A 187 -8.52 13.32 -8.17
CA ARG A 187 -7.70 13.44 -9.39
C ARG A 187 -6.87 14.72 -9.41
N LEU A 188 -7.40 15.83 -8.90
CA LEU A 188 -6.63 17.06 -8.68
C LEU A 188 -5.51 16.87 -7.64
N GLY A 189 -5.77 16.15 -6.56
CA GLY A 189 -4.76 15.77 -5.57
C GLY A 189 -3.61 14.96 -6.17
N ASN A 190 -3.93 13.97 -7.01
CA ASN A 190 -2.94 13.17 -7.74
C ASN A 190 -2.10 14.05 -8.69
N LEU A 191 -2.73 15.00 -9.38
CA LEU A 191 -2.04 15.95 -10.24
C LEU A 191 -1.02 16.78 -9.45
N TYR A 192 -1.39 17.31 -8.28
CA TYR A 192 -0.47 18.04 -7.41
C TYR A 192 0.66 17.17 -6.86
N TYR A 193 0.35 15.93 -6.48
CA TYR A 193 1.34 15.01 -5.92
C TYR A 193 2.42 14.69 -6.96
N LYS A 194 2.00 14.31 -8.18
CA LYS A 194 2.91 14.14 -9.33
C LYS A 194 3.64 15.43 -9.69
N GLY A 195 2.98 16.57 -9.51
CA GLY A 195 3.53 17.93 -9.59
C GLY A 195 4.60 18.29 -8.55
N SER A 196 4.98 17.37 -7.64
CA SER A 196 5.87 17.64 -6.50
C SER A 196 5.34 18.77 -5.58
N ARG A 197 4.02 18.86 -5.43
CA ARG A 197 3.30 19.78 -4.53
C ARG A 197 2.43 18.99 -3.54
N PRO A 198 3.03 18.15 -2.68
CA PRO A 198 2.26 17.34 -1.73
C PRO A 198 1.42 18.20 -0.78
N GLU A 199 1.85 19.42 -0.47
CA GLU A 199 1.09 20.34 0.38
C GLU A 199 -0.21 20.84 -0.26
N LEU A 200 -0.29 20.88 -1.59
CA LEU A 200 -1.54 21.15 -2.32
C LEU A 200 -2.34 19.86 -2.53
N ALA A 201 -1.65 18.73 -2.71
CA ALA A 201 -2.27 17.42 -2.84
C ALA A 201 -3.12 17.07 -1.62
N VAL A 202 -2.58 17.23 -0.42
CA VAL A 202 -3.34 16.95 0.81
C VAL A 202 -4.57 17.83 0.97
N VAL A 203 -4.52 19.10 0.53
CA VAL A 203 -5.70 19.99 0.56
C VAL A 203 -6.82 19.42 -0.32
N ALA A 204 -6.48 18.97 -1.52
CA ALA A 204 -7.44 18.38 -2.45
C ALA A 204 -7.98 17.03 -1.95
N PHE A 205 -7.12 16.16 -1.40
CA PHE A 205 -7.56 14.88 -0.82
C PHE A 205 -8.42 15.09 0.44
N GLU A 206 -8.08 16.02 1.32
CA GLU A 206 -8.89 16.35 2.49
C GLU A 206 -10.26 16.94 2.09
N HIS A 207 -10.33 17.73 1.02
CA HIS A 207 -11.61 18.19 0.51
C HIS A 207 -12.41 17.08 -0.16
N SER A 208 -11.76 16.19 -0.90
CA SER A 208 -12.36 14.97 -1.46
C SER A 208 -13.04 14.13 -0.36
N LEU A 209 -12.36 13.88 0.77
CA LEU A 209 -12.92 13.13 1.91
C LEU A 209 -14.02 13.87 2.66
N ARG A 210 -14.06 15.21 2.61
CA ARG A 210 -15.19 15.98 3.18
C ARG A 210 -16.47 15.85 2.36
N LEU A 211 -16.35 15.59 1.06
CA LEU A 211 -17.47 15.40 0.16
C LEU A 211 -17.94 13.94 0.15
N ASP A 212 -16.98 13.01 0.11
CA ASP A 212 -17.23 11.57 0.19
C ASP A 212 -16.18 10.90 1.08
N PRO A 213 -16.52 10.57 2.34
CA PRO A 213 -15.64 9.81 3.23
C PRO A 213 -15.23 8.47 2.65
N ALA A 214 -16.05 7.85 1.78
CA ALA A 214 -15.76 6.55 1.19
C ALA A 214 -14.77 6.58 0.01
N GLN A 215 -14.20 7.75 -0.32
CA GLN A 215 -13.20 7.88 -1.37
C GLN A 215 -11.84 7.27 -0.97
N ILE A 216 -11.72 5.95 -1.11
CA ILE A 216 -10.58 5.17 -0.61
C ILE A 216 -9.23 5.57 -1.23
N GLU A 217 -9.19 6.04 -2.49
CA GLU A 217 -7.95 6.54 -3.10
C GLU A 217 -7.41 7.78 -2.39
N SER A 218 -8.29 8.64 -1.89
CA SER A 218 -7.89 9.84 -1.15
C SER A 218 -7.32 9.46 0.22
N HIS A 219 -7.91 8.47 0.88
CA HIS A 219 -7.35 7.85 2.08
C HIS A 219 -5.96 7.26 1.83
N PHE A 220 -5.81 6.44 0.78
CA PHE A 220 -4.53 5.83 0.43
C PHE A 220 -3.44 6.88 0.13
N SER A 221 -3.76 7.89 -0.69
CA SER A 221 -2.81 8.96 -1.02
C SER A 221 -2.42 9.82 0.19
N LEU A 222 -3.36 10.13 1.09
CA LEU A 222 -3.05 10.80 2.35
C LEU A 222 -2.15 9.94 3.24
N GLY A 223 -2.46 8.65 3.38
CA GLY A 223 -1.65 7.70 4.14
C GLY A 223 -0.19 7.70 3.70
N ASN A 224 0.07 7.56 2.39
CA ASN A 224 1.42 7.58 1.83
C ASN A 224 2.16 8.89 2.11
N ILE A 225 1.52 10.05 1.88
CA ILE A 225 2.14 11.35 2.15
C ILE A 225 2.47 11.50 3.64
N LEU A 226 1.61 10.99 4.52
CA LEU A 226 1.78 11.07 5.97
C LEU A 226 2.91 10.18 6.48
N VAL A 227 3.08 8.96 5.92
CA VAL A 227 4.25 8.10 6.18
C VAL A 227 5.54 8.83 5.81
N GLU A 228 5.60 9.45 4.63
CA GLU A 228 6.81 10.13 4.17
C GLU A 228 7.23 11.31 5.07
N ILE A 229 6.26 11.98 5.71
CA ILE A 229 6.54 13.05 6.69
C ILE A 229 6.66 12.56 8.14
N GLY A 230 6.52 11.25 8.38
CA GLY A 230 6.62 10.58 9.69
C GLY A 230 5.46 10.85 10.64
N GLU A 231 4.23 11.00 10.11
CA GLU A 231 3.00 11.13 10.90
C GLU A 231 2.23 9.79 10.91
N ASP A 232 2.89 8.74 11.42
CA ASP A 232 2.46 7.34 11.28
C ASP A 232 1.07 7.06 11.86
N GLU A 233 0.70 7.70 12.97
CA GLU A 233 -0.63 7.53 13.57
C GLU A 233 -1.75 8.07 12.66
N SER A 234 -1.53 9.24 12.04
CA SER A 234 -2.47 9.80 11.06
C SER A 234 -2.46 8.99 9.76
N ALA A 235 -1.30 8.48 9.34
CA ALA A 235 -1.21 7.60 8.17
C ALA A 235 -2.00 6.30 8.37
N ALA A 236 -1.80 5.64 9.51
CA ALA A 236 -2.50 4.42 9.88
C ALA A 236 -4.01 4.62 9.97
N TYR A 237 -4.47 5.75 10.52
CA TYR A 237 -5.89 6.12 10.48
C TYR A 237 -6.43 6.12 9.05
N HIS A 238 -5.77 6.81 8.11
CA HIS A 238 -6.25 6.84 6.73
C HIS A 238 -6.22 5.46 6.05
N PHE A 239 -5.19 4.64 6.29
CA PHE A 239 -5.17 3.26 5.79
C PHE A 239 -6.27 2.40 6.39
N ARG A 240 -6.61 2.54 7.68
CA ARG A 240 -7.74 1.83 8.29
C ARG A 240 -9.07 2.27 7.71
N MET A 241 -9.29 3.57 7.55
CA MET A 241 -10.52 4.09 6.95
C MET A 241 -10.73 3.64 5.50
N MET A 242 -9.65 3.44 4.73
CA MET A 242 -9.76 2.86 3.39
C MET A 242 -10.34 1.43 3.43
N LEU A 243 -10.02 0.65 4.46
CA LEU A 243 -10.54 -0.70 4.68
C LEU A 243 -12.00 -0.65 5.11
N VAL A 244 -12.33 0.25 6.04
CA VAL A 244 -13.70 0.48 6.52
C VAL A 244 -14.63 0.79 5.35
N TYR A 245 -14.25 1.74 4.49
CA TYR A 245 -15.10 2.20 3.40
C TYR A 245 -15.01 1.37 2.10
N ALA A 246 -14.11 0.37 2.02
CA ALA A 246 -13.87 -0.40 0.80
C ALA A 246 -15.16 -0.97 0.17
N ARG A 247 -16.05 -1.53 0.99
CA ARG A 247 -17.33 -2.11 0.54
C ARG A 247 -18.29 -1.09 -0.10
N LEU A 248 -18.20 0.19 0.30
CA LEU A 248 -19.09 1.26 -0.15
C LEU A 248 -18.58 1.93 -1.44
N TYR A 249 -17.28 1.87 -1.67
CA TYR A 249 -16.68 2.55 -2.80
C TYR A 249 -16.96 1.80 -4.11
N GLN A 250 -17.52 2.48 -5.12
CA GLN A 250 -17.97 1.84 -6.38
C GLN A 250 -17.21 2.29 -7.63
N LYS A 251 -16.36 3.32 -7.52
CA LYS A 251 -15.71 3.96 -8.68
C LYS A 251 -14.39 3.27 -9.11
N MET A 252 -14.09 2.11 -8.54
CA MET A 252 -12.90 1.31 -8.83
C MET A 252 -13.25 -0.16 -9.04
N GLU A 253 -12.63 -0.76 -10.04
CA GLU A 253 -12.71 -2.19 -10.36
C GLU A 253 -12.24 -3.06 -9.19
N SER A 254 -12.89 -4.20 -8.97
CA SER A 254 -12.65 -5.02 -7.78
C SER A 254 -11.23 -5.57 -7.64
N LEU A 255 -10.57 -5.93 -8.75
CA LEU A 255 -9.16 -6.35 -8.70
C LEU A 255 -8.23 -5.18 -8.32
N GLN A 256 -8.45 -4.00 -8.90
CA GLN A 256 -7.68 -2.79 -8.57
C GLN A 256 -7.91 -2.36 -7.12
N MET A 257 -9.14 -2.52 -6.62
CA MET A 257 -9.47 -2.30 -5.22
C MET A 257 -8.71 -3.26 -4.32
N ARG A 258 -8.69 -4.56 -4.63
CA ARG A 258 -7.91 -5.54 -3.86
C ARG A 258 -6.43 -5.18 -3.81
N ASP A 259 -5.85 -4.78 -4.93
CA ASP A 259 -4.43 -4.39 -5.02
C ASP A 259 -4.15 -3.13 -4.17
N MET A 260 -5.03 -2.12 -4.24
CA MET A 260 -4.88 -0.90 -3.44
C MET A 260 -5.04 -1.16 -1.94
N LEU A 261 -6.03 -1.96 -1.53
CA LEU A 261 -6.22 -2.36 -0.14
C LEU A 261 -5.04 -3.17 0.38
N THR A 262 -4.48 -4.04 -0.46
CA THR A 262 -3.26 -4.80 -0.17
C THR A 262 -2.08 -3.88 0.09
N ALA A 263 -1.84 -2.89 -0.76
CA ALA A 263 -0.79 -1.90 -0.55
C ALA A 263 -1.00 -1.10 0.76
N GLY A 264 -2.24 -0.70 1.05
CA GLY A 264 -2.58 -0.05 2.31
C GLY A 264 -2.34 -0.93 3.54
N LEU A 265 -2.67 -2.21 3.46
CA LEU A 265 -2.41 -3.20 4.51
C LEU A 265 -0.91 -3.41 4.73
N GLN A 266 -0.10 -3.47 3.67
CA GLN A 266 1.36 -3.56 3.83
C GLN A 266 1.93 -2.37 4.59
N CYS A 267 1.53 -1.14 4.24
CA CYS A 267 1.94 0.06 4.97
C CYS A 267 1.46 0.03 6.43
N LEU A 268 0.21 -0.38 6.66
CA LEU A 268 -0.37 -0.46 8.00
C LEU A 268 0.33 -1.51 8.87
N PHE A 269 0.72 -2.63 8.26
CA PHE A 269 1.48 -3.69 8.91
C PHE A 269 2.89 -3.20 9.30
N GLU A 270 3.57 -2.50 8.41
CA GLU A 270 4.87 -1.88 8.70
C GLU A 270 4.77 -0.88 9.86
N ILE A 271 3.76 0.01 9.85
CA ILE A 271 3.51 0.97 10.95
C ILE A 271 3.23 0.23 12.26
N HIS A 272 2.42 -0.83 12.24
CA HIS A 272 2.13 -1.64 13.41
C HIS A 272 3.39 -2.29 13.99
N GLN A 273 4.25 -2.86 13.14
CA GLN A 273 5.52 -3.44 13.58
C GLN A 273 6.49 -2.40 14.15
N CYS A 274 6.69 -1.29 13.44
CA CYS A 274 7.56 -0.20 13.87
C CYS A 274 7.11 0.43 15.20
N SER A 275 5.80 0.51 15.42
CA SER A 275 5.21 0.96 16.68
C SER A 275 5.16 -0.11 17.78
N LYS A 276 5.68 -1.33 17.52
CA LYS A 276 5.64 -2.48 18.43
C LYS A 276 4.22 -2.82 18.91
N GLY A 277 3.26 -2.64 18.02
CA GLY A 277 1.85 -2.90 18.27
C GLY A 277 1.07 -1.79 18.96
N ALA A 278 1.69 -0.63 19.22
CA ALA A 278 0.99 0.51 19.81
C ALA A 278 -0.05 1.11 18.84
N ILE A 279 0.22 1.11 17.53
CA ILE A 279 -0.75 1.51 16.50
C ILE A 279 -1.43 0.25 15.96
N PRO A 280 -2.77 0.12 16.04
CA PRO A 280 -3.47 -1.08 15.57
C PRO A 280 -3.30 -1.34 14.07
N PHE A 281 -3.07 -2.62 13.72
CA PHE A 281 -2.97 -3.09 12.33
C PHE A 281 -4.33 -3.16 11.63
N ILE A 282 -5.44 -3.26 12.36
CA ILE A 282 -6.79 -3.37 11.78
C ILE A 282 -7.71 -2.32 12.39
N PRO A 283 -8.75 -1.90 11.66
CA PRO A 283 -9.85 -1.10 12.22
C PRO A 283 -10.36 -1.66 13.54
N TYR A 284 -10.64 -0.77 14.49
CA TYR A 284 -11.18 -1.11 15.82
C TYR A 284 -12.58 -0.48 16.00
N GLY A 285 -13.28 -0.86 17.07
CA GLY A 285 -14.73 -0.62 17.23
C GLY A 285 -15.23 0.80 16.94
N GLU A 286 -14.49 1.86 17.30
CA GLU A 286 -14.90 3.24 17.00
C GLU A 286 -14.87 3.55 15.50
N GLU A 287 -13.84 3.08 14.78
CA GLU A 287 -13.70 3.27 13.32
C GLU A 287 -14.69 2.39 12.56
N LEU A 288 -15.02 1.21 13.09
CA LEU A 288 -16.05 0.33 12.52
C LEU A 288 -17.47 0.87 12.77
N ALA A 289 -17.72 1.56 13.89
CA ALA A 289 -19.00 2.19 14.20
C ALA A 289 -19.35 3.33 13.22
N GLU A 290 -18.38 3.89 12.49
CA GLU A 290 -18.65 4.82 11.39
C GLU A 290 -19.50 4.17 10.27
N LEU A 291 -19.47 2.84 10.11
CA LEU A 291 -20.34 2.10 9.19
C LEU A 291 -21.77 1.96 9.69
N ASP A 292 -21.96 1.77 11.00
CA ASP A 292 -23.28 1.56 11.62
C ASP A 292 -24.16 2.82 11.52
N GLY A 293 -23.53 4.01 11.48
CA GLY A 293 -24.22 5.28 11.26
C GLY A 293 -24.78 5.50 9.84
N LEU A 294 -24.40 4.67 8.87
CA LEU A 294 -24.81 4.78 7.46
C LEU A 294 -26.05 3.93 7.11
N GLY A 295 -26.69 3.30 8.09
CA GLY A 295 -28.03 2.73 7.94
C GLY A 295 -28.10 1.34 7.28
N GLU A 296 -27.02 0.57 7.27
CA GLU A 296 -27.08 -0.85 6.89
C GLU A 296 -27.48 -1.74 8.07
N GLN A 297 -28.63 -2.40 7.95
CA GLN A 297 -29.04 -3.48 8.82
C GLN A 297 -28.19 -4.73 8.52
N GLN A 298 -27.39 -5.17 9.51
CA GLN A 298 -27.08 -6.58 9.82
C GLN A 298 -26.62 -7.56 8.71
N ALA A 299 -26.27 -7.11 7.51
CA ALA A 299 -25.70 -7.96 6.48
C ALA A 299 -24.16 -7.84 6.51
N ASP A 300 -23.49 -8.89 6.98
CA ASP A 300 -22.03 -9.06 6.95
C ASP A 300 -21.24 -8.12 7.88
N HIS A 301 -21.55 -8.19 9.19
CA HIS A 301 -20.56 -7.84 10.22
C HIS A 301 -19.28 -8.60 9.91
N ILE A 302 -18.16 -7.89 9.71
CA ILE A 302 -16.84 -8.50 9.90
C ILE A 302 -16.81 -8.80 11.40
N PRO A 303 -16.85 -10.08 11.83
CA PRO A 303 -16.80 -10.36 13.25
C PRO A 303 -15.54 -9.69 13.81
N GLU A 304 -15.63 -8.92 14.89
CA GLU A 304 -14.46 -8.30 15.56
C GLU A 304 -13.33 -9.32 15.81
N ASN A 305 -13.68 -10.60 15.87
CA ASN A 305 -12.79 -11.73 16.09
C ASN A 305 -12.44 -12.54 14.83
N PHE A 306 -12.86 -12.19 13.62
CA PHE A 306 -12.69 -13.04 12.45
C PHE A 306 -11.22 -13.30 12.07
N LEU A 307 -10.36 -12.29 12.22
CA LEU A 307 -8.92 -12.47 12.08
C LEU A 307 -8.30 -13.31 13.21
N SER A 308 -8.94 -13.40 14.38
CA SER A 308 -8.55 -14.34 15.43
C SER A 308 -9.03 -15.78 15.15
N PHE A 309 -9.99 -15.96 14.24
CA PHE A 309 -10.52 -17.26 13.82
C PHE A 309 -9.88 -17.81 12.54
N ILE A 310 -9.24 -16.98 11.74
CA ILE A 310 -8.50 -17.40 10.55
C ILE A 310 -7.02 -17.54 10.90
N ASP A 311 -6.47 -18.74 10.72
CA ASP A 311 -5.03 -19.00 10.78
C ASP A 311 -4.34 -18.44 9.51
N LEU A 312 -4.32 -17.12 9.39
CA LEU A 312 -3.73 -16.41 8.26
C LEU A 312 -2.27 -16.07 8.58
N GLN A 313 -1.35 -16.65 7.81
CA GLN A 313 0.06 -16.28 7.88
C GLN A 313 0.31 -15.07 6.97
N ILE A 314 0.60 -13.92 7.58
CA ILE A 314 0.95 -12.68 6.87
C ILE A 314 2.45 -12.66 6.63
N TYR A 315 2.84 -12.52 5.36
CA TYR A 315 4.22 -12.43 4.92
C TYR A 315 4.46 -11.03 4.35
N PRO A 316 5.29 -10.18 4.98
CA PRO A 316 5.39 -8.76 4.60
C PRO A 316 5.83 -8.56 3.14
N ASP A 317 6.73 -9.42 2.67
CA ASP A 317 7.30 -9.38 1.32
C ASP A 317 6.41 -10.04 0.25
N CYS A 318 5.24 -10.57 0.63
CA CYS A 318 4.31 -11.27 -0.25
C CYS A 318 2.93 -10.58 -0.19
N PRO A 319 2.64 -9.66 -1.14
CA PRO A 319 1.35 -8.96 -1.21
C PRO A 319 0.14 -9.91 -1.20
N GLU A 320 0.28 -11.09 -1.81
CA GLU A 320 -0.75 -12.12 -1.91
C GLU A 320 -1.22 -12.63 -0.53
N SER A 321 -0.33 -12.57 0.48
CA SER A 321 -0.68 -12.97 1.85
C SER A 321 -1.72 -12.05 2.49
N PHE A 322 -1.88 -10.82 1.99
CA PHE A 322 -2.86 -9.85 2.46
C PHE A 322 -4.18 -9.89 1.69
N TRP A 323 -4.26 -10.58 0.55
CA TRP A 323 -5.47 -10.63 -0.29
C TRP A 323 -6.72 -11.12 0.47
N PRO A 324 -6.65 -12.15 1.34
CA PRO A 324 -7.82 -12.57 2.12
C PRO A 324 -8.36 -11.46 3.03
N ILE A 325 -7.48 -10.64 3.63
CA ILE A 325 -7.87 -9.51 4.47
C ILE A 325 -8.49 -8.41 3.60
N ALA A 326 -7.89 -8.09 2.46
CA ALA A 326 -8.45 -7.12 1.53
C ALA A 326 -9.87 -7.54 1.07
N GLU A 327 -10.03 -8.78 0.61
CA GLU A 327 -11.31 -9.35 0.17
C GLU A 327 -12.37 -9.37 1.28
N MET A 328 -11.95 -9.51 2.55
CA MET A 328 -12.86 -9.43 3.70
C MET A 328 -13.44 -8.03 3.83
N TYR A 329 -12.61 -6.99 3.72
CA TYR A 329 -13.07 -5.59 3.81
C TYR A 329 -13.86 -5.14 2.59
N MET A 330 -13.60 -5.72 1.41
CA MET A 330 -14.41 -5.50 0.21
C MET A 330 -15.87 -5.95 0.35
N GLY A 331 -16.18 -6.86 1.30
CA GLY A 331 -17.53 -7.38 1.50
C GLY A 331 -18.07 -8.06 0.24
N ASN A 332 -19.31 -7.76 -0.15
CA ASN A 332 -19.96 -8.35 -1.32
C ASN A 332 -19.25 -8.04 -2.66
N ARG A 333 -18.47 -6.96 -2.73
CA ARG A 333 -17.70 -6.62 -3.93
C ARG A 333 -16.67 -7.68 -4.30
N ARG A 334 -16.20 -8.48 -3.33
CA ARG A 334 -15.31 -9.62 -3.61
C ARG A 334 -15.93 -10.63 -4.59
N MET A 335 -17.26 -10.69 -4.69
CA MET A 335 -17.96 -11.58 -5.63
C MET A 335 -17.84 -11.14 -7.10
N GLU A 336 -17.44 -9.89 -7.35
CA GLU A 336 -17.08 -9.39 -8.68
C GLU A 336 -15.73 -9.99 -9.16
N ILE A 337 -14.89 -10.49 -8.24
CA ILE A 337 -13.64 -11.17 -8.56
C ILE A 337 -13.95 -12.60 -9.05
N PRO A 338 -13.32 -13.06 -10.16
CA PRO A 338 -13.47 -14.42 -10.64
C PRO A 338 -13.22 -15.46 -9.52
N ALA A 339 -14.07 -16.48 -9.44
CA ALA A 339 -14.04 -17.45 -8.34
C ALA A 339 -12.68 -18.15 -8.15
N HIS A 340 -11.92 -18.33 -9.23
CA HIS A 340 -10.58 -18.94 -9.18
C HIS A 340 -9.51 -17.99 -8.61
N ASP A 341 -9.75 -16.69 -8.65
CA ASP A 341 -8.85 -15.65 -8.14
C ASP A 341 -9.18 -15.22 -6.71
N ARG A 342 -10.34 -15.63 -6.17
CA ARG A 342 -10.74 -15.33 -4.80
C ARG A 342 -9.93 -16.14 -3.80
N THR A 343 -9.33 -15.44 -2.85
CA THR A 343 -8.44 -16.04 -1.85
C THR A 343 -9.09 -16.25 -0.49
N LEU A 344 -10.07 -15.41 -0.13
CA LEU A 344 -10.79 -15.53 1.13
C LEU A 344 -11.67 -16.78 1.18
N ASP A 345 -12.17 -17.26 0.03
CA ASP A 345 -13.10 -18.40 -0.06
C ASP A 345 -12.57 -19.68 0.60
N LYS A 346 -11.24 -19.89 0.63
CA LYS A 346 -10.59 -21.05 1.25
C LYS A 346 -10.71 -21.05 2.79
N TYR A 347 -10.91 -19.87 3.38
CA TYR A 347 -10.96 -19.65 4.82
C TYR A 347 -12.40 -19.56 5.35
N LEU A 348 -13.39 -19.43 4.47
CA LEU A 348 -14.80 -19.33 4.86
C LEU A 348 -15.41 -20.71 5.20
N PRO A 349 -16.26 -20.79 6.24
CA PRO A 349 -16.99 -22.02 6.56
C PRO A 349 -17.94 -22.38 5.41
N GLY A 350 -17.84 -23.63 4.92
CA GLY A 350 -18.64 -24.15 3.78
C GLY A 350 -17.84 -24.48 2.51
N ASN A 351 -16.58 -24.05 2.40
CA ASN A 351 -15.72 -24.27 1.22
C ASN A 351 -14.47 -25.12 1.48
N ARG A 352 -14.39 -25.84 2.62
CA ARG A 352 -13.36 -26.86 2.81
C ARG A 352 -13.65 -28.03 1.86
N MET A 353 -13.01 -28.04 0.69
CA MET A 353 -12.94 -29.23 -0.15
C MET A 353 -12.28 -30.34 0.67
N THR A 354 -13.04 -31.33 1.09
CA THR A 354 -12.50 -32.61 1.52
C THR A 354 -11.84 -33.27 0.30
N GLU A 355 -10.69 -33.93 0.47
CA GLU A 355 -9.97 -34.69 -0.57
C GLU A 355 -10.80 -35.79 -1.26
N THR A 356 -12.04 -36.00 -0.84
CA THR A 356 -13.04 -36.80 -1.55
C THR A 356 -14.13 -35.88 -2.07
N GLY A 357 -14.13 -35.60 -3.38
CA GLY A 357 -15.06 -34.68 -4.04
C GLY A 357 -16.54 -35.08 -3.90
N LYS A 358 -17.21 -34.60 -2.85
CA LYS A 358 -18.67 -34.50 -2.76
C LYS A 358 -19.04 -33.16 -2.13
N LYS A 359 -19.88 -32.40 -2.82
CA LYS A 359 -20.59 -31.24 -2.26
C LYS A 359 -21.60 -31.77 -1.24
N GLU A 360 -21.60 -31.24 -0.03
CA GLU A 360 -22.78 -31.35 0.83
C GLU A 360 -23.74 -30.23 0.45
N ASP A 361 -24.93 -30.61 -0.01
CA ASP A 361 -26.03 -29.69 -0.28
C ASP A 361 -26.50 -29.06 1.03
N VAL A 362 -26.71 -27.74 0.97
CA VAL A 362 -27.29 -26.94 2.04
C VAL A 362 -28.77 -27.28 2.13
N ASP A 363 -29.20 -27.93 3.20
CA ASP A 363 -30.60 -27.92 3.59
C ASP A 363 -30.78 -27.79 5.10
N THR A 364 -31.38 -26.66 5.48
CA THR A 364 -32.14 -26.37 6.71
C THR A 364 -31.56 -26.74 8.08
N MET A 365 -31.38 -25.73 8.95
CA MET A 365 -31.74 -25.75 10.38
C MET A 365 -31.50 -24.36 10.98
N LYS A 366 -32.55 -23.54 11.14
CA LYS A 366 -33.28 -23.31 12.41
C LYS A 366 -32.39 -23.17 13.63
N GLN A 367 -32.55 -21.99 14.27
CA GLN A 367 -32.16 -21.70 15.64
C GLN A 367 -32.41 -22.90 16.56
N ASP A 368 -31.38 -23.33 17.27
CA ASP A 368 -31.51 -23.67 18.69
C ASP A 368 -30.14 -23.65 19.36
N SER A 369 -30.08 -22.91 20.46
CA SER A 369 -29.07 -23.01 21.50
C SER A 369 -28.99 -24.45 22.02
N ILE A 370 -27.80 -25.03 22.13
CA ILE A 370 -27.38 -25.93 23.23
C ILE A 370 -25.86 -26.15 23.16
N PHE A 371 -25.21 -25.85 24.29
CA PHE A 371 -23.90 -26.30 24.70
C PHE A 371 -23.82 -27.84 24.66
N SER A 372 -22.93 -28.45 23.86
CA SER A 372 -22.11 -29.60 24.30
C SER A 372 -21.10 -30.05 23.24
N GLN A 373 -19.83 -30.14 23.68
CA GLN A 373 -18.77 -31.05 23.26
C GLN A 373 -19.02 -31.95 22.04
N ARG A 374 -18.14 -31.88 21.01
CA ARG A 374 -17.71 -33.06 20.25
C ARG A 374 -16.33 -32.86 19.62
N LYS A 375 -15.57 -33.96 19.66
CA LYS A 375 -14.13 -34.13 19.39
C LYS A 375 -13.80 -34.12 17.88
N GLY A 376 -12.70 -33.45 17.54
CA GLY A 376 -11.59 -33.88 16.68
C GLY A 376 -11.85 -34.62 15.37
N SER A 377 -11.56 -33.96 14.24
CA SER A 377 -11.07 -34.60 13.01
C SER A 377 -9.55 -34.49 12.95
N ALA A 378 -8.86 -35.61 12.73
CA ALA A 378 -7.43 -35.82 12.92
C ALA A 378 -6.56 -34.89 12.05
N MET A 379 -5.73 -34.10 12.72
CA MET A 379 -4.64 -33.31 12.17
C MET A 379 -3.48 -34.26 11.80
N LEU A 380 -2.96 -34.18 10.57
CA LEU A 380 -1.76 -34.91 10.18
C LEU A 380 -0.61 -34.49 11.11
N SER A 381 -0.02 -35.44 11.83
CA SER A 381 1.02 -35.15 12.81
C SER A 381 2.32 -34.74 12.12
N LEU A 382 2.96 -33.72 12.70
CA LEU A 382 4.27 -33.21 12.28
C LEU A 382 5.32 -34.34 12.45
N GLY A 383 6.18 -34.54 11.45
CA GLY A 383 7.18 -35.62 11.44
C GLY A 383 6.78 -36.90 10.70
N THR A 384 5.76 -36.85 9.83
CA THR A 384 5.33 -37.96 8.97
C THR A 384 5.92 -37.85 7.56
N LYS A 385 5.82 -38.90 6.72
CA LYS A 385 6.32 -38.83 5.32
C LYS A 385 5.71 -37.69 4.50
N GLN A 386 4.45 -37.33 4.78
CA GLN A 386 3.71 -36.27 4.10
C GLN A 386 3.97 -34.88 4.70
N CYS A 387 4.49 -34.81 5.94
CA CYS A 387 4.82 -33.58 6.63
C CYS A 387 6.10 -33.78 7.47
N PRO A 388 7.29 -33.86 6.83
CA PRO A 388 8.56 -34.04 7.53
C PRO A 388 8.93 -32.75 8.27
N ILE A 389 9.60 -32.88 9.42
CA ILE A 389 10.13 -31.71 10.12
C ILE A 389 11.28 -31.08 9.35
N VAL A 390 11.39 -29.75 9.38
CA VAL A 390 12.52 -29.06 8.79
C VAL A 390 13.45 -28.61 9.91
N VAL A 391 14.72 -28.99 9.83
CA VAL A 391 15.71 -28.65 10.84
C VAL A 391 16.91 -27.98 10.21
N LYS A 392 17.30 -26.82 10.73
CA LYS A 392 18.45 -26.04 10.26
C LYS A 392 19.60 -26.14 11.26
N VAL A 393 20.77 -26.58 10.81
CA VAL A 393 21.98 -26.78 11.63
C VAL A 393 23.18 -26.10 11.00
N ASN A 394 24.14 -25.67 11.83
CA ASN A 394 25.35 -24.97 11.38
C ASN A 394 26.57 -25.89 11.16
N SER A 395 26.46 -27.18 11.46
CA SER A 395 27.55 -28.15 11.31
C SER A 395 27.04 -29.55 11.02
N GLU A 396 27.84 -30.30 10.25
CA GLU A 396 27.53 -31.68 9.86
C GLU A 396 27.50 -32.62 11.08
N GLU A 397 28.39 -32.42 12.06
CA GLU A 397 28.41 -33.21 13.29
C GLU A 397 27.10 -33.07 14.08
N LYS A 398 26.58 -31.85 14.19
CA LYS A 398 25.31 -31.57 14.88
C LYS A 398 24.12 -32.12 14.08
N GLY A 399 24.18 -32.04 12.76
CA GLY A 399 23.20 -32.67 11.87
C GLY A 399 23.10 -34.19 12.09
N ARG A 400 24.24 -34.89 12.18
CA ARG A 400 24.26 -36.35 12.48
C ARG A 400 23.64 -36.69 13.83
N LYS A 401 23.92 -35.88 14.86
CA LYS A 401 23.32 -36.04 16.20
C LYS A 401 21.80 -35.86 16.18
N ILE A 402 21.29 -34.91 15.41
CA ILE A 402 19.84 -34.69 15.26
C ILE A 402 19.18 -35.80 14.45
N ALA A 403 19.81 -36.24 13.36
CA ALA A 403 19.35 -37.37 12.57
C ALA A 403 19.15 -38.62 13.44
N GLN A 404 20.11 -38.90 14.34
CA GLN A 404 20.01 -40.00 15.31
C GLN A 404 18.79 -39.88 16.24
N ILE A 405 18.45 -38.67 16.67
CA ILE A 405 17.24 -38.42 17.48
C ILE A 405 15.99 -38.68 16.64
N CYS A 406 15.92 -38.14 15.43
CA CYS A 406 14.76 -38.29 14.56
C CYS A 406 14.49 -39.75 14.20
N ASP A 407 15.53 -40.51 13.85
CA ASP A 407 15.42 -41.93 13.49
C ASP A 407 14.89 -42.75 14.67
N ARG A 408 15.36 -42.46 15.90
CA ARG A 408 14.90 -43.15 17.11
C ARG A 408 13.42 -42.88 17.41
N PHE A 409 12.94 -41.66 17.20
CA PHE A 409 11.54 -41.31 17.45
C PHE A 409 10.63 -41.55 16.24
N GLY A 410 11.16 -42.14 15.16
CA GLY A 410 10.43 -42.43 13.93
C GLY A 410 9.88 -41.17 13.26
N VAL A 411 10.67 -40.12 13.21
CA VAL A 411 10.32 -38.79 12.69
C VAL A 411 10.97 -38.59 11.33
N HIS A 412 10.18 -38.33 10.29
CA HIS A 412 10.70 -37.93 8.99
C HIS A 412 11.17 -36.47 9.03
N TYR A 413 12.35 -36.20 8.49
CA TYR A 413 12.98 -34.87 8.55
C TYR A 413 13.64 -34.48 7.23
N ILE A 414 13.79 -33.17 7.03
CA ILE A 414 14.62 -32.53 6.01
C ILE A 414 15.64 -31.67 6.75
N MET A 415 16.93 -31.82 6.41
CA MET A 415 18.02 -31.13 7.09
C MET A 415 18.65 -30.07 6.18
N GLY A 416 18.67 -28.82 6.64
CA GLY A 416 19.33 -27.70 5.98
C GLY A 416 20.59 -27.27 6.74
N PHE A 417 21.66 -26.97 6.01
CA PHE A 417 22.90 -26.44 6.58
C PHE A 417 22.94 -24.91 6.41
N GLU A 418 22.73 -24.18 7.50
CA GLU A 418 22.64 -22.70 7.51
C GLU A 418 23.42 -22.11 8.70
N LEU A 419 23.81 -20.83 8.59
CA LEU A 419 24.56 -20.13 9.65
C LEU A 419 23.75 -19.95 10.95
N THR A 420 22.42 -19.97 10.88
CA THR A 420 21.50 -19.85 12.00
C THR A 420 20.78 -21.16 12.26
N GLU A 421 20.74 -21.59 13.53
CA GLU A 421 20.11 -22.85 13.92
C GLU A 421 18.61 -22.67 14.18
N ASP A 422 17.80 -23.57 13.61
CA ASP A 422 16.37 -23.66 13.91
C ASP A 422 15.99 -25.13 14.17
N LEU A 423 15.57 -25.37 15.42
CA LEU A 423 15.18 -26.68 15.95
C LEU A 423 13.71 -26.69 16.40
N SER A 424 12.92 -25.70 15.98
CA SER A 424 11.57 -25.47 16.50
C SER A 424 10.63 -26.64 16.21
N ASP A 425 10.66 -27.15 14.98
CA ASP A 425 9.88 -28.33 14.57
C ASP A 425 10.27 -29.59 15.36
N LEU A 426 11.57 -29.81 15.55
CA LEU A 426 12.07 -30.94 16.33
C LEU A 426 11.59 -30.86 17.79
N LYS A 427 11.63 -29.67 18.41
CA LYS A 427 11.15 -29.45 19.77
C LYS A 427 9.65 -29.69 19.88
N GLN A 428 8.88 -29.29 18.87
CA GLN A 428 7.44 -29.48 18.82
C GLN A 428 7.08 -30.98 18.73
N VAL A 429 7.70 -31.73 17.82
CA VAL A 429 7.45 -33.18 17.67
C VAL A 429 7.86 -33.97 18.91
N LEU A 430 9.01 -33.64 19.52
CA LEU A 430 9.45 -34.30 20.75
C LEU A 430 8.51 -34.02 21.91
N LYS A 431 7.95 -32.80 21.98
CA LYS A 431 6.96 -32.45 23.00
C LYS A 431 5.67 -33.23 22.80
N GLU A 432 5.18 -33.35 21.57
CA GLU A 432 3.98 -34.13 21.26
C GLU A 432 4.14 -35.62 21.53
N LYS A 433 5.31 -36.20 21.22
CA LYS A 433 5.58 -37.63 21.46
C LYS A 433 5.85 -37.98 22.92
N LEU A 434 6.41 -37.06 23.71
CA LEU A 434 6.81 -37.31 25.09
C LEU A 434 5.83 -36.74 26.14
N ALA A 435 4.85 -35.92 25.75
CA ALA A 435 3.93 -35.30 26.69
C ALA A 435 2.86 -36.29 27.18
N PRO A 436 2.70 -36.47 28.51
CA PRO A 436 1.54 -37.13 29.07
C PRO A 436 0.28 -36.27 28.89
N ALA A 437 -0.89 -36.89 28.98
CA ALA A 437 -2.19 -36.22 28.80
C ALA A 437 -2.40 -35.03 29.76
N ASN A 438 -1.82 -35.07 30.96
CA ASN A 438 -1.75 -33.92 31.86
C ASN A 438 -0.28 -33.54 32.15
N PRO A 439 0.15 -32.30 31.83
CA PRO A 439 1.52 -31.82 32.05
C PRO A 439 2.02 -31.85 33.52
N TYR A 440 1.13 -32.02 34.49
CA TYR A 440 1.47 -32.14 35.92
C TYR A 440 1.62 -33.59 36.39
N ASP A 441 1.43 -34.57 35.51
CA ASP A 441 1.68 -35.98 35.80
C ASP A 441 3.19 -36.26 35.89
N LEU A 442 3.53 -37.38 36.52
CA LEU A 442 4.91 -37.84 36.63
C LEU A 442 5.52 -38.02 35.23
N CYS A 443 6.75 -37.53 35.09
CA CYS A 443 7.39 -37.47 33.80
C CYS A 443 7.75 -38.89 33.28
N PRO A 444 7.41 -39.23 32.02
CA PRO A 444 7.66 -40.56 31.44
C PRO A 444 9.14 -40.99 31.40
N CYS A 445 10.07 -40.06 31.57
CA CYS A 445 11.51 -40.35 31.62
C CYS A 445 11.98 -41.02 32.93
N GLY A 446 11.08 -41.28 33.89
CA GLY A 446 11.40 -41.96 35.15
C GLY A 446 12.16 -41.10 36.16
N SER A 447 12.16 -39.77 36.01
CA SER A 447 12.88 -38.85 36.90
C SER A 447 12.21 -38.61 38.26
N GLY A 448 11.01 -39.14 38.49
CA GLY A 448 10.23 -38.92 39.71
C GLY A 448 9.66 -37.49 39.88
N THR A 449 9.83 -36.62 38.89
CA THR A 449 9.33 -35.22 38.90
C THR A 449 8.23 -35.01 37.85
N LYS A 450 7.40 -33.98 37.97
CA LYS A 450 6.29 -33.72 37.03
C LYS A 450 6.81 -33.29 35.64
N TYR A 451 6.13 -33.71 34.57
CA TYR A 451 6.56 -33.49 33.17
C TYR A 451 6.87 -32.02 32.85
N LYS A 452 6.00 -31.09 33.28
CA LYS A 452 6.18 -29.62 33.12
C LYS A 452 7.52 -29.12 33.68
N PHE A 453 8.03 -29.73 34.74
CA PHE A 453 9.27 -29.33 35.41
C PHE A 453 10.48 -30.18 35.02
N CYS A 454 10.27 -31.23 34.21
CA CYS A 454 11.32 -32.15 33.78
C CYS A 454 11.55 -32.06 32.27
N CYS A 455 10.96 -32.97 31.47
CA CYS A 455 11.23 -33.07 30.05
C CYS A 455 10.68 -31.90 29.25
N ALA A 456 9.56 -31.30 29.65
CA ALA A 456 9.06 -30.07 29.01
C ALA A 456 10.08 -28.91 29.10
N LYS A 457 10.79 -28.81 30.23
CA LYS A 457 11.83 -27.78 30.44
C LYS A 457 13.10 -28.12 29.65
N LYS A 458 13.49 -29.41 29.60
CA LYS A 458 14.63 -29.89 28.80
C LYS A 458 14.42 -29.70 27.30
N ILE A 459 13.20 -29.94 26.79
CA ILE A 459 12.87 -29.75 25.37
C ILE A 459 12.82 -28.25 25.01
N LYS A 460 12.35 -27.39 25.92
CA LYS A 460 12.36 -25.93 25.71
C LYS A 460 13.79 -25.39 25.51
N ASN A 461 14.73 -25.84 26.35
CA ASN A 461 16.14 -25.51 26.28
C ASN A 461 16.97 -26.72 25.81
N LEU A 462 16.64 -27.23 24.62
CA LEU A 462 17.21 -28.47 24.08
C LEU A 462 18.73 -28.37 23.89
N ASP A 463 19.47 -29.06 24.76
CA ASP A 463 20.89 -29.37 24.62
C ASP A 463 21.00 -30.78 24.02
N ILE A 464 21.51 -30.85 22.79
CA ILE A 464 21.49 -32.08 21.96
C ILE A 464 22.36 -33.17 22.58
N ASP A 465 23.56 -32.82 23.07
CA ASP A 465 24.50 -33.79 23.62
C ASP A 465 23.96 -34.38 24.94
N ARG A 466 23.38 -33.51 25.78
CA ARG A 466 22.74 -33.94 27.03
C ARG A 466 21.45 -34.74 26.78
N PHE A 467 20.67 -34.36 25.78
CA PHE A 467 19.45 -35.07 25.41
C PHE A 467 19.75 -36.47 24.88
N ILE A 468 20.79 -36.60 24.04
CA ILE A 468 21.28 -37.90 23.58
C ILE A 468 21.74 -38.74 24.77
N ALA A 469 22.56 -38.22 25.69
CA ALA A 469 23.01 -38.99 26.85
C ALA A 469 21.85 -39.49 27.76
N ASP A 470 20.83 -38.65 27.99
CA ASP A 470 19.68 -38.98 28.85
C ASP A 470 18.71 -39.99 28.20
N TYR A 471 18.63 -40.03 26.86
CA TYR A 471 17.64 -40.82 26.12
C TYR A 471 18.21 -41.93 25.24
N THR A 472 19.51 -41.96 24.98
CA THR A 472 20.15 -43.06 24.24
C THR A 472 20.73 -44.16 25.12
N GLY A 473 20.86 -43.93 26.43
CA GLY A 473 21.43 -44.88 27.40
C GLY A 473 20.46 -45.80 28.14
N ARG A 474 19.15 -45.82 27.84
CA ARG A 474 18.20 -46.76 28.46
C ARG A 474 17.26 -47.36 27.44
N GLU A 475 17.26 -48.69 27.34
CA GLU A 475 16.17 -49.46 26.76
C GLU A 475 14.91 -49.20 27.60
N VAL A 476 13.86 -48.70 26.96
CA VAL A 476 12.52 -48.71 27.57
C VAL A 476 11.61 -49.34 26.53
N LEU A 477 11.20 -50.57 26.88
CA LEU A 477 10.21 -51.44 26.23
C LEU A 477 8.84 -50.78 26.13
#